data_AF-F2LS32-F1
#
_entry.id   AF-F2LS32-F1
#
_cell.length_a   1.000
_cell.length_b   1.000
_cell.length_c   1.000
_cell.angle_alpha   90.00
_cell.angle_beta   90.00
_cell.angle_gamma   90.00
#
_symmetry.space_group_name_H-M   'P 1'
#
loop_
_entity.id
_entity.type
_entity.pdbx_description
1 polymer ?
#
loop_
_entity_poly.entity_id
_entity_poly.type
_entity_poly.pdbx_seq_one_letter_code
_entity_poly.pdbx_strand_id
1 'polypeptide(L)'
;MHAAPSGVLYVYQCATCRHRGEVRHDDDSHDGQAASCSQCGSPVTLEWDVGVVLTPQPRAVPRSPTGAELRDYRLSTRRTQEQMARLLGVTTRQYQRWEAGSHDMPGPHWNWLQRAWGKRYPADFAVAPITTRGWDTLRGVRRNTIERGDVVELQPLDGPRLRATVCLDRVHDGLADESSYGAFVIEFVGAADAGQEYQGFFIGERVTFAVQNVFHLEQRAPATSTS
;
A
#
# COMPACT_ATOMS: atom_id res chain seq x y z
N MET A 1 9.24 -42.07 -13.30
CA MET A 1 8.29 -41.80 -12.21
C MET A 1 8.82 -42.51 -10.97
N HIS A 2 9.57 -41.82 -10.10
CA HIS A 2 9.96 -42.39 -8.82
C HIS A 2 8.84 -42.09 -7.83
N ALA A 3 8.22 -43.13 -7.26
CA ALA A 3 7.24 -43.00 -6.20
C ALA A 3 7.90 -42.28 -5.01
N ALA A 4 7.26 -41.22 -4.51
CA ALA A 4 7.71 -40.56 -3.30
C ALA A 4 7.62 -41.58 -2.14
N PRO A 5 8.66 -41.76 -1.32
CA PRO A 5 8.59 -42.65 -0.18
C PRO A 5 7.51 -42.16 0.81
N SER A 6 6.58 -43.03 1.17
CA SER A 6 5.52 -42.79 2.16
C SER A 6 6.10 -42.75 3.59
N GLY A 7 5.51 -41.95 4.48
CA GLY A 7 5.89 -41.82 5.89
C GLY A 7 6.29 -40.39 6.30
N VAL A 8 6.03 -40.03 7.56
CA VAL A 8 6.37 -38.77 8.22
C VAL A 8 7.86 -38.77 8.60
N LEU A 9 8.58 -37.70 8.26
CA LEU A 9 10.01 -37.55 8.55
C LEU A 9 10.24 -36.95 9.95
N TYR A 10 11.09 -37.59 10.72
CA TYR A 10 11.61 -37.14 12.00
C TYR A 10 13.12 -36.98 11.91
N VAL A 11 13.65 -35.95 12.56
CA VAL A 11 15.08 -35.68 12.63
C VAL A 11 15.56 -35.73 14.07
N TYR A 12 16.84 -36.02 14.27
CA TYR A 12 17.46 -35.93 15.59
C TYR A 12 18.92 -35.49 15.48
N GLN A 13 19.44 -34.89 16.55
CA GLN A 13 20.87 -34.61 16.71
C GLN A 13 21.39 -35.31 17.97
N CYS A 14 22.32 -36.25 17.81
CA CYS A 14 22.89 -36.99 18.92
C CYS A 14 23.81 -36.09 19.78
N ALA A 15 23.56 -35.95 21.07
CA ALA A 15 24.42 -35.16 21.96
C ALA A 15 25.84 -35.74 22.10
N THR A 16 25.99 -37.06 22.03
CA THR A 16 27.27 -37.76 22.21
C THR A 16 28.20 -37.67 21.00
N CYS A 17 27.76 -38.08 19.81
CA CYS A 17 28.60 -38.08 18.60
C CYS A 17 28.34 -36.91 17.65
N ARG A 18 27.34 -36.06 17.94
CA ARG A 18 26.85 -34.96 17.09
C ARG A 18 26.32 -35.37 15.71
N HIS A 19 26.15 -36.66 15.46
CA HIS A 19 25.49 -37.15 14.25
C HIS A 19 24.08 -36.60 14.16
N ARG A 20 23.70 -36.16 12.95
CA ARG A 20 22.33 -35.79 12.59
C ARG A 20 21.77 -36.91 11.74
N GLY A 21 20.69 -37.51 12.22
CA GLY A 21 20.02 -38.60 11.53
C GLY A 21 18.56 -38.29 11.25
N GLU A 22 17.98 -39.06 10.35
CA GLU A 22 16.58 -39.01 9.99
C GLU A 22 15.93 -40.39 10.16
N VAL A 23 14.67 -40.41 10.58
CA VAL A 23 13.85 -41.61 10.73
C VAL A 23 12.48 -41.30 10.14
N ARG A 24 11.83 -42.30 9.51
CA ARG A 24 10.47 -42.16 9.01
C ARG A 24 9.52 -43.07 9.79
N HIS A 25 8.36 -42.54 10.16
CA HIS A 25 7.27 -43.28 10.80
C HIS A 25 5.98 -43.16 10.00
N ASP A 26 5.01 -44.03 10.29
CA ASP A 26 3.76 -44.13 9.53
C ASP A 26 2.79 -42.98 9.82
N ASP A 27 2.92 -42.33 10.99
CA ASP A 27 2.12 -41.19 11.42
C ASP A 27 2.96 -40.11 12.14
N ASP A 28 2.30 -39.03 12.59
CA ASP A 28 2.91 -37.86 13.24
C ASP A 28 2.93 -37.96 14.79
N SER A 29 2.60 -39.11 15.38
CA SER A 29 2.49 -39.30 16.84
C SER A 29 3.83 -39.58 17.54
N HIS A 30 4.94 -39.55 16.80
CA HIS A 30 6.27 -39.97 17.27
C HIS A 30 7.18 -38.80 17.70
N ASP A 31 6.65 -37.58 17.75
CA ASP A 31 7.41 -36.42 18.25
C ASP A 31 7.76 -36.59 19.74
N GLY A 32 9.02 -36.32 20.09
CA GLY A 32 9.54 -36.51 21.44
C GLY A 32 9.83 -37.97 21.82
N GLN A 33 9.64 -38.94 20.91
CA GLN A 33 9.92 -40.34 21.21
C GLN A 33 11.43 -40.62 21.29
N ALA A 34 11.82 -41.49 22.23
CA ALA A 34 13.20 -41.98 22.33
C ALA A 34 13.53 -42.97 21.21
N ALA A 35 14.66 -42.73 20.53
CA ALA A 35 15.25 -43.60 19.53
C ALA A 35 16.75 -43.81 19.82
N SER A 36 17.42 -44.61 18.99
CA SER A 36 18.87 -44.83 19.10
C SER A 36 19.59 -44.17 17.93
N CYS A 37 20.68 -43.46 18.22
CA CYS A 37 21.54 -42.88 17.19
C CYS A 37 22.12 -43.99 16.30
N SER A 38 21.94 -43.86 14.98
CA SER A 38 22.44 -44.82 13.98
C SER A 38 23.98 -44.91 13.93
N GLN A 39 24.68 -43.88 14.40
CA GLN A 39 26.15 -43.83 14.36
C GLN A 39 26.81 -44.35 15.64
N CYS A 40 26.27 -44.08 16.83
CA CYS A 40 26.91 -44.45 18.11
C CYS A 40 26.00 -45.23 19.08
N GLY A 41 24.75 -45.48 18.73
CA GLY A 41 23.78 -46.22 19.55
C GLY A 41 23.26 -45.48 20.78
N SER A 42 23.75 -44.26 21.07
CA SER A 42 23.29 -43.46 22.20
C SER A 42 21.80 -43.07 22.06
N PRO A 43 21.05 -42.93 23.16
CA PRO A 43 19.66 -42.51 23.10
C PRO A 43 19.55 -41.08 22.55
N VAL A 44 18.59 -40.87 21.66
CA VAL A 44 18.25 -39.59 21.03
C VAL A 44 16.75 -39.39 21.09
N THR A 45 16.31 -38.14 21.03
CA THR A 45 14.89 -37.79 20.94
C THR A 45 14.58 -37.40 19.50
N LEU A 46 13.51 -37.97 18.96
CA LEU A 46 12.99 -37.60 17.64
C LEU A 46 12.26 -36.26 17.74
N GLU A 47 12.58 -35.35 16.83
CA GLU A 47 11.85 -34.09 16.63
C GLU A 47 11.18 -34.14 15.27
N TRP A 48 9.90 -33.80 15.23
CA TRP A 48 9.17 -33.67 13.98
C TRP A 48 9.77 -32.52 13.16
N ASP A 49 10.30 -32.82 11.98
CA ASP A 49 10.74 -31.77 11.06
C ASP A 49 9.48 -31.17 10.42
N VAL A 50 8.99 -30.06 10.99
CA VAL A 50 7.97 -29.22 10.35
C VAL A 50 8.64 -28.48 9.19
N GLY A 51 9.00 -29.26 8.16
CA GLY A 51 9.74 -28.82 6.99
C GLY A 51 8.91 -27.89 6.12
N VAL A 52 8.67 -26.65 6.56
CA VAL A 52 8.40 -25.57 5.63
C VAL A 52 9.75 -25.16 5.07
N VAL A 53 10.19 -25.88 4.03
CA VAL A 53 11.22 -25.33 3.15
C VAL A 53 10.58 -24.13 2.47
N LEU A 54 10.73 -22.95 3.06
CA LEU A 54 10.52 -21.68 2.38
C LEU A 54 11.58 -21.61 1.28
N THR A 55 11.30 -22.25 0.14
CA THR A 55 12.10 -22.05 -1.05
C THR A 55 11.93 -20.56 -1.35
N PRO A 56 12.98 -19.72 -1.29
CA PRO A 56 12.83 -18.34 -1.70
C PRO A 56 12.43 -18.39 -3.17
N GLN A 57 11.15 -18.12 -3.44
CA GLN A 57 10.68 -17.99 -4.80
C GLN A 57 11.56 -16.91 -5.42
N PRO A 58 12.29 -17.19 -6.52
CA PRO A 58 13.10 -16.16 -7.15
C PRO A 58 12.18 -14.97 -7.40
N ARG A 59 12.52 -13.80 -6.83
CA ARG A 59 11.74 -12.57 -7.02
C ARG A 59 11.63 -12.37 -8.52
N ALA A 60 10.47 -12.66 -9.08
CA ALA A 60 10.22 -12.46 -10.50
C ALA A 60 10.52 -10.99 -10.80
N VAL A 61 11.45 -10.75 -11.74
CA VAL A 61 11.79 -9.39 -12.16
C VAL A 61 10.48 -8.76 -12.65
N PRO A 62 10.04 -7.64 -12.07
CA PRO A 62 8.84 -6.96 -12.52
C PRO A 62 8.91 -6.70 -14.03
N ARG A 63 7.89 -7.11 -14.78
CA ARG A 63 7.87 -6.86 -16.23
C ARG A 63 7.78 -5.37 -16.51
N SER A 64 8.44 -4.93 -17.57
CA SER A 64 8.19 -3.62 -18.16
C SER A 64 6.89 -3.69 -18.99
N PRO A 65 6.03 -2.65 -18.95
CA PRO A 65 4.88 -2.56 -19.82
C PRO A 65 5.27 -2.00 -21.18
N THR A 66 4.43 -2.28 -22.18
CA THR A 66 4.54 -1.63 -23.49
C THR A 66 4.07 -0.17 -23.40
N GLY A 67 4.49 0.66 -24.36
CA GLY A 67 4.01 2.05 -24.47
C GLY A 67 2.49 2.16 -24.65
N ALA A 68 1.88 1.18 -25.33
CA ALA A 68 0.43 1.09 -25.49
C ALA A 68 -0.28 0.77 -24.17
N GLU A 69 0.19 -0.24 -23.42
CA GLU A 69 -0.34 -0.54 -22.08
C GLU A 69 -0.24 0.67 -21.14
N LEU A 70 0.86 1.41 -21.22
CA LEU A 70 1.07 2.60 -20.41
C LEU A 70 0.12 3.75 -20.80
N ARG A 71 -0.14 3.93 -22.11
CA ARG A 71 -1.14 4.88 -22.61
C ARG A 71 -2.54 4.50 -22.16
N ASP A 72 -2.93 3.24 -22.31
CA ASP A 72 -4.25 2.74 -21.95
C ASP A 72 -4.48 2.90 -20.44
N TYR A 73 -3.48 2.55 -19.62
CA TYR A 73 -3.52 2.80 -18.18
C TYR A 73 -3.73 4.28 -17.87
N ARG A 74 -2.94 5.17 -18.50
CA ARG A 74 -3.05 6.61 -18.29
C ARG A 74 -4.43 7.15 -18.66
N LEU A 75 -4.97 6.75 -19.81
CA LEU A 75 -6.28 7.19 -20.28
C LEU A 75 -7.41 6.63 -19.39
N SER A 76 -7.33 5.37 -18.97
CA SER A 76 -8.30 4.75 -18.07
C SER A 76 -8.37 5.45 -16.71
N THR A 77 -7.27 6.08 -16.29
CA THR A 77 -7.20 6.87 -15.07
C THR A 77 -7.39 8.37 -15.28
N ARG A 78 -7.75 8.79 -16.51
CA ARG A 78 -7.98 10.18 -16.93
C ARG A 78 -6.81 11.12 -16.59
N ARG A 79 -5.58 10.65 -16.77
CA ARG A 79 -4.37 11.43 -16.51
C ARG A 79 -3.69 11.92 -17.80
N THR A 80 -3.03 13.07 -17.72
CA THR A 80 -2.09 13.56 -18.74
C THR A 80 -0.71 12.93 -18.56
N GLN A 81 0.15 13.05 -19.57
CA GLN A 81 1.53 12.56 -19.47
C GLN A 81 2.33 13.29 -18.39
N GLU A 82 2.08 14.58 -18.20
CA GLU A 82 2.70 15.38 -17.14
C GLU A 82 2.26 14.91 -15.74
N GLN A 83 0.97 14.66 -15.56
CA GLN A 83 0.43 14.13 -14.29
C GLN A 83 1.04 12.76 -13.96
N MET A 84 1.14 11.87 -14.96
CA MET A 84 1.79 10.57 -14.77
C MET A 84 3.27 10.69 -14.43
N ALA A 85 3.98 11.63 -15.06
CA ALA A 85 5.37 11.89 -14.74
C ALA A 85 5.54 12.39 -13.30
N ARG A 86 4.69 13.33 -12.86
CA ARG A 86 4.67 13.81 -11.47
C ARG A 86 4.36 12.69 -10.48
N LEU A 87 3.38 11.84 -10.80
CA LEU A 87 2.99 10.70 -9.97
C LEU A 87 4.15 9.70 -9.78
N LEU A 88 4.95 9.47 -10.82
CA LEU A 88 6.10 8.58 -10.80
C LEU A 88 7.41 9.26 -10.33
N GLY A 89 7.39 10.57 -10.06
CA GLY A 89 8.60 11.32 -9.70
C GLY A 89 9.64 11.42 -10.83
N VAL A 90 9.20 11.38 -12.09
CA VAL A 90 10.08 11.46 -13.27
C VAL A 90 9.77 12.70 -14.12
N THR A 91 10.64 12.98 -15.10
CA THR A 91 10.39 14.07 -16.04
C THR A 91 9.31 13.71 -17.07
N THR A 92 8.53 14.69 -17.53
CA THR A 92 7.52 14.48 -18.60
C THR A 92 8.13 13.87 -19.86
N ARG A 93 9.35 14.30 -20.24
CA ARG A 93 10.08 13.77 -21.40
C ARG A 93 10.42 12.29 -21.24
N GLN A 94 10.79 11.86 -20.03
CA GLN A 94 11.07 10.46 -19.74
C GLN A 94 9.81 9.61 -19.88
N TYR A 95 8.68 10.07 -19.32
CA TYR A 95 7.40 9.38 -19.48
C TYR A 95 6.95 9.30 -20.95
N GLN A 96 7.10 10.39 -21.71
CA GLN A 96 6.81 10.42 -23.14
C GLN A 96 7.60 9.38 -23.93
N ARG A 97 8.89 9.19 -23.61
CA ARG A 97 9.73 8.17 -24.26
C ARG A 97 9.27 6.75 -23.95
N TRP A 98 8.77 6.52 -22.73
CA TRP A 98 8.17 5.23 -22.34
C TRP A 98 6.87 4.97 -23.10
N GLU A 99 5.95 5.94 -23.13
CA GLU A 99 4.68 5.78 -23.83
C GLU A 99 4.86 5.66 -25.36
N ALA A 100 5.91 6.30 -25.92
CA ALA A 100 6.30 6.16 -27.32
C ALA A 100 7.00 4.81 -27.63
N GLY A 101 7.29 3.99 -26.62
CA GLY A 101 8.03 2.74 -26.79
C GLY A 101 9.49 2.91 -27.19
N SER A 102 10.04 4.14 -27.09
CA SER A 102 11.44 4.41 -27.42
C SER A 102 12.39 3.93 -26.32
N HIS A 103 11.93 3.83 -25.07
CA HIS A 103 12.66 3.33 -23.92
C HIS A 103 11.70 2.50 -23.07
N ASP A 104 12.22 1.50 -22.35
CA ASP A 104 11.39 0.72 -21.43
C ASP A 104 11.18 1.46 -20.11
N MET A 105 9.95 1.42 -19.60
CA MET A 105 9.70 1.82 -18.21
C MET A 105 10.18 0.69 -17.28
N PRO A 106 10.97 0.99 -16.23
CA PRO A 106 11.36 -0.01 -15.24
C PRO A 106 10.14 -0.70 -14.61
N GLY A 107 10.15 -2.03 -14.56
CA GLY A 107 9.03 -2.81 -14.02
C GLY A 107 8.60 -2.46 -12.58
N PRO A 108 9.47 -2.02 -11.66
CA PRO A 108 9.02 -1.53 -10.35
C PRO A 108 8.03 -0.36 -10.43
N HIS A 109 8.22 0.57 -11.38
CA HIS A 109 7.24 1.65 -11.61
C HIS A 109 5.91 1.10 -12.11
N TRP A 110 5.94 0.08 -12.98
CA TRP A 110 4.72 -0.54 -13.49
C TRP A 110 3.92 -1.25 -12.40
N ASN A 111 4.59 -2.10 -11.61
CA ASN A 111 3.96 -2.78 -10.50
C ASN A 111 3.36 -1.79 -9.49
N TRP A 112 4.05 -0.67 -9.26
CA TRP A 112 3.52 0.39 -8.41
C TRP A 112 2.25 1.01 -8.99
N LEU A 113 2.24 1.37 -10.29
CA LEU A 113 1.04 1.90 -10.97
C LEU A 113 -0.14 0.94 -10.87
N GLN A 114 0.06 -0.35 -11.14
CA GLN A 114 -1.00 -1.35 -11.05
C GLN A 114 -1.61 -1.44 -9.64
N ARG A 115 -0.81 -1.24 -8.58
CA ARG A 115 -1.29 -1.22 -7.17
C ARG A 115 -1.89 0.12 -6.76
N ALA A 116 -1.48 1.20 -7.41
CA ALA A 116 -1.98 2.55 -7.21
C ALA A 116 -3.30 2.81 -7.96
N TRP A 117 -3.74 1.86 -8.79
CA TRP A 117 -4.98 2.00 -9.56
C TRP A 117 -6.19 2.24 -8.65
N GLY A 118 -7.04 3.18 -9.05
CA GLY A 118 -8.21 3.62 -8.28
C GLY A 118 -7.91 4.55 -7.11
N LYS A 119 -6.64 4.84 -6.79
CA LYS A 119 -6.25 5.75 -5.70
C LYS A 119 -5.92 7.15 -6.21
N ARG A 120 -6.15 8.14 -5.34
CA ARG A 120 -5.78 9.56 -5.54
C ARG A 120 -4.63 9.94 -4.64
N TYR A 121 -3.64 10.60 -5.21
CA TYR A 121 -2.39 11.02 -4.56
C TYR A 121 -2.23 12.54 -4.60
N PRO A 122 -1.34 13.13 -3.78
CA PRO A 122 -1.10 14.57 -3.79
C PRO A 122 -0.78 15.15 -5.18
N ALA A 123 -0.14 14.36 -6.04
CA ALA A 123 0.18 14.71 -7.43
C ALA A 123 -1.07 14.91 -8.33
N ASP A 124 -2.22 14.37 -7.95
CA ASP A 124 -3.49 14.49 -8.67
C ASP A 124 -4.26 15.78 -8.33
N PHE A 125 -3.78 16.55 -7.36
CA PHE A 125 -4.38 17.80 -6.91
C PHE A 125 -3.50 18.99 -7.27
N ALA A 126 -4.15 20.13 -7.56
CA ALA A 126 -3.49 21.40 -7.75
C ALA A 126 -2.77 21.83 -6.47
N VAL A 127 -1.69 22.57 -6.63
CA VAL A 127 -1.06 23.29 -5.52
C VAL A 127 -1.89 24.56 -5.28
N ALA A 128 -2.34 24.75 -4.05
CA ALA A 128 -3.05 25.94 -3.64
C ALA A 128 -2.07 27.13 -3.61
N PRO A 129 -2.35 28.25 -4.29
CA PRO A 129 -1.46 29.41 -4.27
C PRO A 129 -1.39 30.03 -2.87
N ILE A 130 -2.53 30.09 -2.16
CA ILE A 130 -2.65 30.52 -0.78
C ILE A 130 -3.73 29.67 -0.11
N THR A 131 -3.39 28.99 0.97
CA THR A 131 -4.39 28.28 1.78
C THR A 131 -5.15 29.27 2.66
N THR A 132 -6.46 29.33 2.50
CA THR A 132 -7.34 30.06 3.41
C THR A 132 -7.73 29.18 4.60
N ARG A 133 -7.99 29.79 5.77
CA ARG A 133 -8.36 29.05 6.99
C ARG A 133 -9.61 29.66 7.62
N GLY A 134 -10.62 28.82 7.81
CA GLY A 134 -11.75 29.08 8.70
C GLY A 134 -11.59 28.31 10.00
N TRP A 135 -12.10 28.86 11.10
CA TRP A 135 -12.21 28.13 12.36
C TRP A 135 -13.51 28.53 13.06
N ASP A 136 -14.11 27.59 13.78
CA ASP A 136 -15.27 27.87 14.62
C ASP A 136 -14.81 28.67 15.86
N THR A 137 -15.13 29.97 15.89
CA THR A 137 -14.76 30.89 16.98
C THR A 137 -15.51 30.60 18.28
N LEU A 138 -16.62 29.85 18.23
CA LEU A 138 -17.44 29.56 19.40
C LEU A 138 -16.92 28.38 20.22
N ARG A 139 -16.02 27.56 19.66
CA ARG A 139 -15.69 26.24 20.22
C ARG A 139 -14.20 25.87 20.25
N GLY A 140 -13.27 26.75 19.84
CA GLY A 140 -11.88 26.33 19.74
C GLY A 140 -10.81 27.42 19.71
N VAL A 141 -9.56 26.94 19.83
CA VAL A 141 -8.33 27.72 19.62
C VAL A 141 -7.87 27.49 18.19
N ARG A 142 -7.54 28.57 17.48
CA ARG A 142 -6.98 28.48 16.13
C ARG A 142 -5.64 27.73 16.15
N ARG A 143 -5.52 26.67 15.36
CA ARG A 143 -4.29 25.86 15.25
C ARG A 143 -3.59 26.01 13.91
N ASN A 144 -2.30 25.66 13.84
CA ASN A 144 -1.54 25.63 12.60
C ASN A 144 -1.50 24.23 11.95
N THR A 145 -1.93 23.19 12.65
CA THR A 145 -2.00 21.78 12.20
C THR A 145 -3.28 21.44 11.42
N ILE A 146 -3.24 20.30 10.72
CA ILE A 146 -4.40 19.60 10.13
C ILE A 146 -4.61 18.32 10.94
N GLU A 147 -5.82 18.07 11.43
CA GLU A 147 -6.13 16.91 12.26
C GLU A 147 -7.40 16.17 11.81
N ARG A 148 -7.63 14.98 12.39
CA ARG A 148 -8.80 14.15 12.09
C ARG A 148 -10.09 14.92 12.36
N GLY A 149 -11.01 14.89 11.39
CA GLY A 149 -12.29 15.58 11.44
C GLY A 149 -12.25 17.00 10.89
N ASP A 150 -11.07 17.56 10.58
CA ASP A 150 -10.99 18.80 9.81
C ASP A 150 -11.62 18.61 8.43
N VAL A 151 -12.09 19.72 7.85
CA VAL A 151 -12.65 19.73 6.50
C VAL A 151 -11.71 20.53 5.61
N VAL A 152 -11.35 19.94 4.47
CA VAL A 152 -10.46 20.55 3.49
C VAL A 152 -11.17 20.72 2.16
N GLU A 153 -10.89 21.82 1.47
CA GLU A 153 -11.18 21.96 0.05
C GLU A 153 -9.94 21.63 -0.79
N LEU A 154 -10.14 20.74 -1.74
CA LEU A 154 -9.11 20.25 -2.66
C LEU A 154 -9.57 20.50 -4.10
N GLN A 155 -8.65 20.88 -4.97
CA GLN A 155 -8.89 21.01 -6.41
C GLN A 155 -8.15 19.90 -7.15
N PRO A 156 -8.84 18.85 -7.64
CA PRO A 156 -8.26 17.92 -8.59
C PRO A 156 -7.74 18.66 -9.83
N LEU A 157 -6.65 18.16 -10.42
CA LEU A 157 -6.13 18.68 -11.68
C LEU A 157 -7.09 18.40 -12.86
N ASP A 158 -7.86 17.32 -12.76
CA ASP A 158 -8.99 17.00 -13.63
C ASP A 158 -10.17 16.60 -12.74
N GLY A 159 -11.24 17.41 -12.74
CA GLY A 159 -12.45 17.17 -11.96
C GLY A 159 -12.95 18.37 -11.12
N PRO A 160 -13.99 18.14 -10.31
CA PRO A 160 -14.70 19.18 -9.59
C PRO A 160 -13.94 19.54 -8.31
N ARG A 161 -14.16 20.74 -7.79
CA ARG A 161 -13.66 21.09 -6.47
C ARG A 161 -14.33 20.21 -5.41
N LEU A 162 -13.52 19.61 -4.54
CA LEU A 162 -13.96 18.65 -3.54
C LEU A 162 -13.90 19.27 -2.16
N ARG A 163 -14.91 19.00 -1.34
CA ARG A 163 -14.84 19.14 0.12
C ARG A 163 -14.68 17.76 0.73
N ALA A 164 -13.71 17.58 1.62
CA ALA A 164 -13.38 16.28 2.17
C ALA A 164 -13.10 16.35 3.68
N THR A 165 -13.55 15.35 4.43
CA THR A 165 -13.27 15.24 5.87
C THR A 165 -12.01 14.42 6.10
N VAL A 166 -11.06 15.01 6.82
CA VAL A 166 -9.77 14.38 7.16
C VAL A 166 -10.00 13.18 8.08
N CYS A 167 -9.51 12.01 7.68
CA CYS A 167 -9.69 10.77 8.46
C CYS A 167 -8.46 10.38 9.29
N LEU A 168 -7.26 10.86 8.91
CA LEU A 168 -5.95 10.58 9.53
C LEU A 168 -5.89 9.26 10.31
N ASP A 169 -5.69 8.15 9.60
CA ASP A 169 -5.20 6.91 10.20
C ASP A 169 -3.81 6.60 9.68
N ARG A 170 -2.79 7.30 10.22
CA ARG A 170 -1.39 7.16 9.77
C ARG A 170 -0.83 5.72 9.94
N VAL A 171 -1.50 4.84 10.68
CA VAL A 171 -1.03 3.48 10.98
C VAL A 171 -1.71 2.42 10.10
N HIS A 172 -2.98 2.59 9.72
CA HIS A 172 -3.69 1.65 8.82
C HIS A 172 -3.72 2.07 7.35
N ASP A 173 -3.34 3.31 7.04
CA ASP A 173 -3.60 3.90 5.74
C ASP A 173 -2.56 3.57 4.64
N GLY A 174 -1.41 2.97 5.00
CA GLY A 174 -0.33 2.67 4.06
C GLY A 174 0.16 3.90 3.28
N LEU A 175 0.03 5.10 3.88
CA LEU A 175 0.53 6.35 3.31
C LEU A 175 2.06 6.27 3.26
N ALA A 176 2.61 6.39 2.06
CA ALA A 176 4.01 6.11 1.75
C ALA A 176 5.00 7.17 2.26
N ASP A 177 4.50 8.32 2.76
CA ASP A 177 5.31 9.41 3.31
C ASP A 177 4.62 10.05 4.54
N GLU A 178 5.43 10.58 5.48
CA GLU A 178 4.96 11.25 6.70
C GLU A 178 4.25 12.59 6.44
N SER A 179 4.28 13.07 5.20
CA SER A 179 3.80 14.38 4.76
C SER A 179 2.42 14.36 4.10
N SER A 180 1.86 13.18 3.85
CA SER A 180 0.53 13.00 3.26
C SER A 180 -0.58 12.82 4.29
N TYR A 181 -1.79 13.24 3.91
CA TYR A 181 -3.03 13.18 4.67
C TYR A 181 -4.07 12.40 3.89
N GLY A 182 -4.92 11.65 4.61
CA GLY A 182 -6.10 11.00 4.05
C GLY A 182 -7.39 11.76 4.37
N ALA A 183 -8.30 11.83 3.41
CA ALA A 183 -9.66 12.35 3.62
C ALA A 183 -10.70 11.57 2.81
N PHE A 184 -11.95 11.62 3.25
CA PHE A 184 -13.10 11.13 2.50
C PHE A 184 -13.84 12.29 1.85
N VAL A 185 -14.12 12.19 0.56
CA VAL A 185 -14.92 13.19 -0.16
C VAL A 185 -16.34 13.20 0.42
N ILE A 186 -16.84 14.38 0.78
CA ILE A 186 -18.18 14.55 1.37
C ILE A 186 -19.07 15.46 0.52
N GLU A 187 -18.50 16.28 -0.37
CA GLU A 187 -19.26 17.23 -1.17
C GLU A 187 -18.49 17.61 -2.46
N PHE A 188 -19.24 17.88 -3.52
CA PHE A 188 -18.75 18.54 -4.73
C PHE A 188 -19.10 20.03 -4.66
N VAL A 189 -18.11 20.88 -4.40
CA VAL A 189 -18.31 22.32 -4.18
C VAL A 189 -18.87 22.97 -5.44
N GLY A 190 -20.03 23.62 -5.31
CA GLY A 190 -20.73 24.25 -6.44
C GLY A 190 -21.56 23.29 -7.31
N ALA A 191 -21.72 22.02 -6.89
CA ALA A 191 -22.48 21.00 -7.61
C ALA A 191 -23.37 20.17 -6.66
N ALA A 192 -24.21 20.85 -5.87
CA ALA A 192 -25.05 20.23 -4.83
C ALA A 192 -26.02 19.15 -5.37
N ASP A 193 -26.44 19.25 -6.64
CA ASP A 193 -27.38 18.32 -7.26
C ASP A 193 -26.72 17.14 -8.00
N ALA A 194 -25.38 17.02 -7.94
CA ALA A 194 -24.66 16.01 -8.71
C ALA A 194 -24.84 14.57 -8.19
N GLY A 195 -25.45 14.37 -7.02
CA GLY A 195 -25.68 13.04 -6.45
C GLY A 195 -24.42 12.42 -5.85
N GLN A 196 -24.28 11.08 -5.97
CA GLN A 196 -23.19 10.32 -5.34
C GLN A 196 -21.91 10.25 -6.19
N GLU A 197 -21.99 10.53 -7.48
CA GLU A 197 -20.85 10.53 -8.40
C GLU A 197 -20.87 11.81 -9.25
N TYR A 198 -19.74 12.50 -9.35
CA TYR A 198 -19.61 13.66 -10.23
C TYR A 198 -18.23 13.73 -10.85
N GLN A 199 -18.20 13.80 -12.19
CA GLN A 199 -16.96 13.84 -12.98
C GLN A 199 -15.96 12.76 -12.53
N GLY A 200 -16.48 11.57 -12.25
CA GLY A 200 -15.78 10.37 -11.80
C GLY A 200 -14.98 10.53 -10.50
N PHE A 201 -15.49 11.36 -9.59
CA PHE A 201 -15.27 11.25 -8.16
C PHE A 201 -16.56 10.80 -7.49
N PHE A 202 -16.46 10.13 -6.34
CA PHE A 202 -17.62 9.65 -5.59
C PHE A 202 -17.65 10.21 -4.17
N ILE A 203 -18.83 10.46 -3.64
CA ILE A 203 -19.00 10.73 -2.20
C ILE A 203 -18.55 9.48 -1.41
N GLY A 204 -17.73 9.68 -0.39
CA GLY A 204 -17.06 8.62 0.36
C GLY A 204 -15.76 8.11 -0.28
N GLU A 205 -15.35 8.61 -1.46
CA GLU A 205 -14.05 8.25 -2.06
C GLU A 205 -12.91 8.68 -1.14
N ARG A 206 -11.95 7.78 -0.93
CA ARG A 206 -10.75 8.07 -0.14
C ARG A 206 -9.68 8.71 -1.02
N VAL A 207 -9.24 9.90 -0.63
CA VAL A 207 -8.20 10.66 -1.33
C VAL A 207 -7.00 10.93 -0.44
N THR A 208 -5.81 10.98 -1.06
CA THR A 208 -4.57 11.37 -0.40
C THR A 208 -4.10 12.73 -0.91
N PHE A 209 -3.72 13.62 -0.01
CA PHE A 209 -3.30 14.99 -0.34
C PHE A 209 -2.16 15.46 0.59
N ALA A 210 -1.42 16.50 0.19
CA ALA A 210 -0.42 17.16 1.00
C ALA A 210 -0.90 18.55 1.43
N VAL A 211 -0.23 19.17 2.42
CA VAL A 211 -0.58 20.50 2.94
C VAL A 211 -0.70 21.54 1.82
N GLN A 212 0.22 21.49 0.85
CA GLN A 212 0.24 22.42 -0.29
C GLN A 212 -0.96 22.28 -1.24
N ASN A 213 -1.75 21.20 -1.15
CA ASN A 213 -2.94 21.01 -1.98
C ASN A 213 -4.19 21.66 -1.40
N VAL A 214 -4.15 22.17 -0.16
CA VAL A 214 -5.33 22.64 0.56
C VAL A 214 -5.64 24.09 0.19
N PHE A 215 -6.78 24.31 -0.47
CA PHE A 215 -7.26 25.65 -0.84
C PHE A 215 -7.98 26.33 0.32
N HIS A 216 -8.73 25.55 1.09
CA HIS A 216 -9.41 25.99 2.30
C HIS A 216 -9.33 24.90 3.36
N LEU A 217 -9.09 25.29 4.61
CA LEU A 217 -9.13 24.41 5.78
C LEU A 217 -10.14 24.97 6.78
N GLU A 218 -11.14 24.18 7.11
CA GLU A 218 -12.05 24.43 8.24
C GLU A 218 -11.65 23.52 9.40
N GLN A 219 -11.32 24.14 10.52
CA GLN A 219 -10.91 23.43 11.71
C GLN A 219 -12.12 22.97 12.51
N ARG A 220 -12.18 21.66 12.78
CA ARG A 220 -13.17 21.12 13.72
C ARG A 220 -12.85 21.63 15.13
N ALA A 221 -13.90 21.94 15.89
CA ALA A 221 -13.77 22.13 17.32
C ALA A 221 -13.15 20.88 17.98
N PRO A 222 -12.18 21.04 18.90
CA PRO A 222 -11.65 19.91 19.64
C PRO A 222 -12.80 19.19 20.38
N ALA A 223 -12.74 17.86 20.43
CA ALA A 223 -13.61 17.13 21.34
C ALA A 223 -13.27 17.61 22.75
N THR A 224 -14.25 18.11 23.50
CA THR A 224 -14.08 18.47 24.90
C THR A 224 -13.50 17.26 25.61
N SER A 225 -12.22 17.35 25.99
CA SER A 225 -11.55 16.35 26.80
C SER A 225 -12.31 16.30 28.11
N THR A 226 -13.19 15.32 28.24
CA THR A 226 -13.90 15.05 29.50
C THR A 226 -12.81 14.55 30.45
N SER A 227 -12.53 15.36 31.47
CA SER A 227 -11.55 15.06 32.53
C SER A 227 -12.06 13.97 33.45
#